data_AF-A0A2G8DF79-F1
#
_entry.id   AF-A0A2G8DF79-F1
#
_cell.length_a   1.000
_cell.length_b   1.000
_cell.length_c   1.000
_cell.angle_alpha   90.00
_cell.angle_beta   90.00
_cell.angle_gamma   90.00
#
_symmetry.space_group_name_H-M   'P 1'
#
loop_
_entity.id
_entity.type
_entity.pdbx_description
1 polymer ?
#
loop_
_entity_poly.entity_id
_entity_poly.type
_entity_poly.pdbx_seq_one_letter_code
_entity_poly.pdbx_strand_id
1 'polypeptide(L)'
;MTEKIEAYFMKEFSEKAGRIAVFSLGLLIPFYQVRMIFLFLLAMSLLPSDIQHKRLGSLLALPYSRQELFWISYLFLIAMSVVTQVIGMALFGAQLISSMNVYWLSMVIGSISFSTAYYAVSMISVTAGLDNFGIPFLVLIADLIAGGVGNRFSNPYFYASPAHQGNVWISGAVSLVVLLVANYLFVKKGVQK
;
A
#
# COMPACT_ATOMS: atom_id res chain seq x y z
N MET A 1 -13.28 -19.42 3.66
CA MET A 1 -12.52 -18.15 3.64
C MET A 1 -11.45 -18.15 2.54
N THR A 2 -10.72 -19.25 2.36
CA THR A 2 -9.71 -19.42 1.30
C THR A 2 -10.30 -19.28 -0.11
N GLU A 3 -11.42 -19.95 -0.39
CA GLU A 3 -12.11 -19.86 -1.70
C GLU A 3 -12.53 -18.42 -2.06
N LYS A 4 -12.95 -17.64 -1.06
CA LYS A 4 -13.28 -16.22 -1.18
C LYS A 4 -12.05 -15.37 -1.52
N ILE A 5 -10.90 -15.67 -0.92
CA ILE A 5 -9.64 -14.98 -1.22
C ILE A 5 -9.19 -15.31 -2.64
N GLU A 6 -9.22 -16.58 -3.02
CA GLU A 6 -8.83 -17.05 -4.35
C GLU A 6 -9.70 -16.44 -5.45
N ALA A 7 -11.03 -16.42 -5.26
CA ALA A 7 -11.95 -15.82 -6.22
C ALA A 7 -11.69 -14.31 -6.39
N TYR A 8 -11.36 -13.59 -5.31
CA TYR A 8 -10.98 -12.18 -5.42
C TYR A 8 -9.65 -12.00 -6.18
N PHE A 9 -8.66 -12.85 -5.90
CA PHE A 9 -7.35 -12.78 -6.58
C PHE A 9 -7.48 -13.07 -8.07
N MET A 10 -8.20 -14.14 -8.44
CA MET A 10 -8.51 -14.46 -9.84
C MET A 10 -9.21 -13.31 -10.55
N LYS A 11 -10.18 -12.67 -9.87
CA LYS A 11 -10.87 -11.51 -10.41
C LYS A 11 -9.90 -10.34 -10.69
N GLU A 12 -9.09 -9.95 -9.71
CA GLU A 12 -8.13 -8.84 -9.85
C GLU A 12 -7.11 -9.14 -10.96
N PHE A 13 -6.59 -10.36 -11.04
CA PHE A 13 -5.70 -10.77 -12.12
C PHE A 13 -6.40 -10.77 -13.49
N SER A 14 -7.69 -11.09 -13.57
CA SER A 14 -8.41 -11.07 -14.86
C SER A 14 -8.73 -9.64 -15.31
N GLU A 15 -9.25 -8.79 -14.42
CA GLU A 15 -9.71 -7.43 -14.77
C GLU A 15 -8.58 -6.41 -14.87
N LYS A 16 -7.49 -6.61 -14.11
CA LYS A 16 -6.40 -5.63 -13.98
C LYS A 16 -5.02 -6.22 -14.26
N ALA A 17 -4.96 -7.39 -14.90
CA ALA A 17 -3.72 -8.12 -15.25
C ALA A 17 -2.61 -7.20 -15.75
N GLY A 18 -2.91 -6.38 -16.78
CA GLY A 18 -1.91 -5.53 -17.41
C GLY A 18 -1.33 -4.47 -16.48
N ARG A 19 -2.18 -3.81 -15.68
CA ARG A 19 -1.72 -2.80 -14.72
C ARG A 19 -0.92 -3.44 -13.59
N ILE A 20 -1.40 -4.54 -13.04
CA ILE A 20 -0.72 -5.29 -11.99
C ILE A 20 0.64 -5.79 -12.49
N ALA A 21 0.71 -6.32 -13.72
CA ALA A 21 1.96 -6.79 -14.32
C ALA A 21 2.97 -5.64 -14.50
N VAL A 22 2.56 -4.50 -15.06
CA VAL A 22 3.44 -3.33 -15.24
C VAL A 22 3.97 -2.82 -13.90
N PHE A 23 3.11 -2.68 -12.90
CA PHE A 23 3.53 -2.23 -11.57
C PHE A 23 4.42 -3.26 -10.88
N SER A 24 4.12 -4.55 -11.00
CA SER A 24 4.94 -5.64 -10.45
C SER A 24 6.32 -5.73 -11.09
N LEU A 25 6.43 -5.44 -12.39
CA LEU A 25 7.72 -5.31 -13.08
C LEU A 25 8.54 -4.14 -12.52
N GLY A 26 7.90 -3.00 -12.26
CA GLY A 26 8.56 -1.87 -11.60
C GLY A 26 9.04 -2.17 -10.17
N LEU A 27 8.31 -3.03 -9.44
CA LEU A 27 8.68 -3.47 -8.09
C LEU A 27 9.92 -4.39 -8.04
N LEU A 28 10.28 -5.03 -9.16
CA LEU A 28 11.48 -5.86 -9.26
C LEU A 28 12.78 -5.04 -9.19
N ILE A 29 12.72 -3.74 -9.46
CA ILE A 29 13.89 -2.86 -9.46
C ILE A 29 14.45 -2.78 -8.02
N PRO A 30 15.74 -3.11 -7.78
CA PRO A 30 16.32 -3.16 -6.44
C PRO A 30 16.59 -1.77 -5.82
N PHE A 31 15.90 -0.72 -6.28
CA PHE A 31 16.05 0.66 -5.79
C PHE A 31 14.80 1.07 -5.00
N TYR A 32 14.99 1.46 -3.72
CA TYR A 32 13.87 1.67 -2.79
C TYR A 32 12.94 2.82 -3.22
N GLN A 33 13.51 3.92 -3.70
CA GLN A 33 12.76 5.11 -4.08
C GLN A 33 11.89 4.88 -5.32
N VAL A 34 12.39 4.13 -6.30
CA VAL A 34 11.61 3.73 -7.48
C VAL A 34 10.50 2.76 -7.07
N ARG A 35 10.79 1.80 -6.17
CA ARG A 35 9.78 0.89 -5.62
C ARG A 35 8.66 1.63 -4.90
N MET A 36 8.95 2.67 -4.12
CA MET A 36 7.92 3.48 -3.45
C MET A 36 6.89 4.04 -4.45
N ILE A 37 7.32 4.52 -5.61
CA ILE A 37 6.41 5.04 -6.64
C ILE A 37 5.51 3.92 -7.16
N PHE A 38 6.06 2.75 -7.48
CA PHE A 38 5.27 1.61 -7.96
C PHE A 38 4.34 1.03 -6.89
N LEU A 39 4.76 1.00 -5.61
CA LEU A 39 3.91 0.62 -4.48
C LEU A 39 2.74 1.59 -4.32
N PHE A 40 3.00 2.89 -4.46
CA PHE A 40 1.97 3.92 -4.41
C PHE A 40 0.95 3.71 -5.54
N LEU A 41 1.42 3.58 -6.79
CA LEU A 41 0.54 3.34 -7.94
C LEU A 41 -0.28 2.05 -7.79
N LEU A 42 0.35 0.97 -7.30
CA LEU A 42 -0.33 -0.30 -7.09
C LEU A 42 -1.40 -0.16 -6.00
N ALA A 43 -1.10 0.49 -4.87
CA ALA A 43 -2.07 0.73 -3.80
C ALA A 43 -3.31 1.53 -4.26
N MET A 44 -3.14 2.53 -5.15
CA MET A 44 -4.26 3.31 -5.70
C MET A 44 -5.11 2.52 -6.70
N SER A 45 -4.51 1.57 -7.40
CA SER A 45 -5.15 0.81 -8.49
C SER A 45 -6.07 -0.33 -8.04
N LEU A 46 -6.00 -0.71 -6.76
CA LEU A 46 -6.78 -1.80 -6.18
C LEU A 46 -8.17 -1.32 -5.74
N LEU A 47 -8.59 -1.65 -4.52
CA LEU A 47 -9.90 -1.33 -3.97
C LEU A 47 -10.28 0.15 -4.11
N PRO A 48 -9.40 1.14 -3.81
CA PRO A 48 -9.76 2.56 -3.93
C PRO A 48 -10.25 2.95 -5.32
N SER A 49 -9.64 2.41 -6.37
CA SER A 49 -10.07 2.62 -7.77
C SER A 49 -11.44 2.05 -8.05
N ASP A 50 -11.76 0.86 -7.55
CA ASP A 50 -13.05 0.23 -7.81
C ASP A 50 -14.20 0.93 -7.09
N ILE A 51 -13.90 1.50 -5.93
CA ILE A 51 -14.84 2.32 -5.18
C ILE A 51 -15.16 3.59 -5.97
N GLN A 52 -14.15 4.32 -6.44
CA GLN A 52 -14.37 5.57 -7.17
C GLN A 52 -15.14 5.37 -8.47
N HIS A 53 -14.86 4.29 -9.22
CA HIS A 53 -15.54 3.98 -10.47
C HIS A 53 -16.91 3.31 -10.26
N LYS A 54 -17.47 3.35 -9.04
CA LYS A 54 -18.77 2.77 -8.66
C LYS A 54 -18.92 1.26 -8.93
N ARG A 55 -17.80 0.55 -9.09
CA ARG A 55 -17.76 -0.92 -9.32
C ARG A 55 -17.93 -1.72 -8.03
N LEU A 56 -17.93 -1.06 -6.88
CA LEU A 56 -18.26 -1.67 -5.59
C LEU A 56 -19.57 -2.44 -5.58
N GLY A 57 -20.59 -1.98 -6.31
CA GLY A 57 -21.87 -2.69 -6.42
C GLY A 57 -21.72 -4.09 -7.01
N SER A 58 -20.82 -4.26 -7.99
CA SER A 58 -20.48 -5.55 -8.57
C SER A 58 -19.64 -6.42 -7.63
N LEU A 59 -18.78 -5.81 -6.80
CA LEU A 59 -17.99 -6.54 -5.79
C LEU A 59 -18.84 -7.01 -4.60
N LEU A 60 -19.83 -6.22 -4.20
CA LEU A 60 -20.79 -6.57 -3.13
C LEU A 60 -21.94 -7.46 -3.62
N ALA A 61 -22.10 -7.64 -4.93
CA ALA A 61 -23.01 -8.64 -5.49
C ALA A 61 -22.50 -10.07 -5.26
N LEU A 62 -21.20 -10.23 -5.07
CA LEU A 62 -20.60 -11.46 -4.55
C LEU A 62 -20.79 -11.48 -3.01
N PRO A 63 -20.85 -12.66 -2.36
CA PRO A 63 -21.16 -12.80 -0.93
C PRO A 63 -19.99 -12.39 -0.01
N TYR A 64 -19.47 -11.18 -0.19
CA TYR A 64 -18.44 -10.55 0.62
C TYR A 64 -19.05 -9.52 1.56
N SER A 65 -18.64 -9.56 2.83
CA SER A 65 -18.84 -8.43 3.73
C SER A 65 -17.89 -7.29 3.35
N ARG A 66 -18.29 -6.04 3.63
CA ARG A 66 -17.42 -4.85 3.44
C ARG A 66 -16.09 -5.01 4.20
N GLN A 67 -16.16 -5.51 5.42
CA GLN A 67 -14.96 -5.74 6.23
C GLN A 67 -14.06 -6.82 5.61
N GLU A 68 -14.64 -7.89 5.05
CA GLU A 68 -13.87 -8.94 4.35
C GLU A 68 -13.19 -8.37 3.11
N LEU A 69 -13.89 -7.57 2.30
CA LEU A 69 -13.36 -6.97 1.07
C LEU A 69 -12.15 -6.05 1.34
N PHE A 70 -12.22 -5.25 2.41
CA PHE A 70 -11.11 -4.40 2.84
C PHE A 70 -9.86 -5.24 3.15
N TRP A 71 -10.01 -6.26 4.00
CA TRP A 71 -8.88 -7.08 4.41
C TRP A 71 -8.32 -7.95 3.28
N ILE A 72 -9.16 -8.49 2.40
CA ILE A 72 -8.73 -9.31 1.26
C ILE A 72 -7.94 -8.47 0.26
N SER A 73 -8.41 -7.25 -0.05
CA SER A 73 -7.69 -6.36 -0.97
C SER A 73 -6.37 -5.83 -0.38
N TYR A 74 -6.35 -5.54 0.93
CA TYR A 74 -5.11 -5.23 1.64
C TYR A 74 -4.13 -6.40 1.65
N LEU A 75 -4.62 -7.63 1.89
CA LEU A 75 -3.80 -8.85 1.84
C LEU A 75 -3.22 -9.06 0.43
N PHE A 76 -4.01 -8.80 -0.62
CA PHE A 76 -3.52 -8.84 -2.00
C PHE A 76 -2.38 -7.85 -2.24
N LEU A 77 -2.52 -6.59 -1.79
CA LEU A 77 -1.48 -5.56 -1.89
C LEU A 77 -0.17 -6.02 -1.23
N ILE A 78 -0.25 -6.51 0.01
CA ILE A 78 0.92 -6.95 0.77
C ILE A 78 1.54 -8.20 0.13
N ALA A 79 0.73 -9.17 -0.30
CA ALA A 79 1.22 -10.38 -0.96
C ALA A 79 1.99 -10.02 -2.24
N MET A 80 1.43 -9.17 -3.10
CA MET A 80 2.09 -8.72 -4.32
C MET A 80 3.38 -7.96 -4.02
N SER A 81 3.36 -7.05 -3.04
CA SER A 81 4.54 -6.30 -2.60
C SER A 81 5.67 -7.22 -2.11
N VAL A 82 5.35 -8.19 -1.26
CA VAL A 82 6.36 -9.10 -0.68
C VAL A 82 6.90 -10.07 -1.73
N VAL A 83 6.03 -10.70 -2.52
CA VAL A 83 6.44 -11.67 -3.55
C VAL A 83 7.36 -11.02 -4.59
N THR A 84 6.98 -9.85 -5.11
CA THR A 84 7.80 -9.14 -6.11
C THR A 84 9.15 -8.70 -5.55
N GLN A 85 9.22 -8.28 -4.28
CA GLN A 85 10.49 -7.95 -3.63
C GLN A 85 11.38 -9.16 -3.41
N VAL A 86 10.82 -10.29 -2.98
CA VAL A 86 11.57 -11.54 -2.82
C VAL A 86 12.13 -12.00 -4.17
N ILE A 87 11.34 -11.96 -5.24
CA ILE A 87 11.78 -12.29 -6.60
C ILE A 87 12.86 -11.30 -7.08
N GLY A 88 12.64 -10.00 -6.92
CA GLY A 88 13.57 -8.97 -7.36
C GLY A 88 14.94 -9.12 -6.70
N MET A 89 14.96 -9.54 -5.44
CA MET A 89 16.21 -9.87 -4.76
C MET A 89 16.88 -11.13 -5.26
N ALA A 90 16.12 -12.20 -5.48
CA ALA A 90 16.67 -13.44 -6.03
C ALA A 90 17.33 -13.20 -7.40
N LEU A 91 16.77 -12.28 -8.19
CA LEU A 91 17.25 -11.95 -9.54
C LEU A 91 18.40 -10.92 -9.54
N PHE A 92 18.32 -9.85 -8.74
CA PHE A 92 19.24 -8.70 -8.81
C PHE A 92 20.09 -8.48 -7.55
N GLY A 93 19.86 -9.23 -6.46
CA GLY A 93 20.42 -8.96 -5.13
C GLY A 93 21.18 -10.12 -4.48
N ALA A 94 21.46 -11.20 -5.21
CA ALA A 94 22.11 -12.41 -4.68
C ALA A 94 23.65 -12.35 -4.61
N GLN A 95 24.28 -11.16 -4.67
CA GLN A 95 25.72 -11.02 -4.45
C GLN A 95 26.04 -10.29 -3.14
N LEU A 96 26.29 -11.12 -2.12
CA LEU A 96 27.37 -11.03 -1.11
C LEU A 96 27.58 -9.67 -0.42
N ILE A 97 27.10 -9.54 0.83
CA ILE A 97 27.86 -9.12 2.03
C ILE A 97 27.01 -9.41 3.29
N SER A 98 27.61 -10.07 4.28
CA SER A 98 27.01 -10.67 5.48
C SER A 98 26.37 -9.70 6.50
N SER A 99 26.53 -8.39 6.34
CA SER A 99 25.93 -7.35 7.19
C SER A 99 24.53 -6.88 6.74
N MET A 100 23.97 -7.46 5.67
CA MET A 100 22.73 -7.00 5.04
C MET A 100 21.42 -7.64 5.53
N ASN A 101 21.41 -8.68 6.37
CA ASN A 101 20.15 -9.31 6.82
C ASN A 101 19.23 -8.34 7.58
N VAL A 102 19.80 -7.45 8.40
CA VAL A 102 19.03 -6.42 9.13
C VAL A 102 18.55 -5.32 8.19
N TYR A 103 19.37 -4.92 7.22
CA TYR A 103 19.04 -3.89 6.24
C TYR A 103 17.92 -4.35 5.30
N TRP A 104 17.94 -5.61 4.86
CA TRP A 104 16.89 -6.20 4.07
C TRP A 104 15.54 -6.21 4.79
N LEU A 105 15.52 -6.72 6.02
CA LEU A 105 14.29 -6.79 6.80
C LEU A 105 13.69 -5.38 6.99
N SER A 106 14.55 -4.38 7.20
CA SER A 106 14.13 -2.98 7.30
C SER A 106 13.52 -2.44 6.00
N MET A 107 14.01 -2.84 4.83
CA MET A 107 13.45 -2.43 3.53
C MET A 107 12.09 -3.08 3.25
N VAL A 108 11.90 -4.35 3.61
CA VAL A 108 10.62 -5.04 3.43
C VAL A 108 9.58 -4.47 4.39
N ILE A 109 9.92 -4.31 5.67
CA ILE A 109 9.02 -3.70 6.65
C ILE A 109 8.73 -2.24 6.26
N GLY A 110 9.71 -1.51 5.75
CA GLY A 110 9.54 -0.18 5.20
C GLY A 110 8.54 -0.14 4.04
N SER A 111 8.68 -1.06 3.09
CA SER A 111 7.73 -1.19 1.96
C SER A 111 6.31 -1.56 2.41
N ILE A 112 6.19 -2.45 3.40
CA ILE A 112 4.92 -2.81 4.03
C ILE A 112 4.31 -1.59 4.71
N SER A 113 5.08 -0.84 5.50
CA SER A 113 4.61 0.36 6.22
C SER A 113 4.15 1.44 5.24
N PHE A 114 4.91 1.66 4.16
CA PHE A 114 4.55 2.60 3.10
C PHE A 114 3.26 2.17 2.39
N SER A 115 3.19 0.95 1.88
CA SER A 115 2.00 0.44 1.19
C SER A 115 0.76 0.47 2.09
N THR A 116 0.92 0.15 3.38
CA THR A 116 -0.14 0.21 4.39
C THR A 116 -0.67 1.64 4.57
N ALA A 117 0.24 2.61 4.76
CA ALA A 117 -0.15 4.00 4.96
C ALA A 117 -0.89 4.56 3.73
N TYR A 118 -0.35 4.36 2.53
CA TYR A 118 -0.93 4.94 1.32
C TYR A 118 -2.21 4.23 0.85
N TYR A 119 -2.33 2.93 1.08
CA TYR A 119 -3.62 2.23 0.93
C TYR A 119 -4.66 2.74 1.92
N ALA A 120 -4.29 2.99 3.17
CA ALA A 120 -5.21 3.52 4.16
C ALA A 120 -5.65 4.95 3.83
N VAL A 121 -4.72 5.83 3.44
CA VAL A 121 -5.02 7.21 3.03
C VAL A 121 -5.93 7.24 1.81
N SER A 122 -5.71 6.39 0.81
CA SER A 122 -6.57 6.32 -0.36
C SER A 122 -7.96 5.78 -0.05
N MET A 123 -8.06 4.79 0.83
CA MET A 123 -9.35 4.32 1.34
C MET A 123 -10.10 5.41 2.11
N ILE A 124 -9.43 6.22 2.93
CA ILE A 124 -10.04 7.36 3.62
C ILE A 124 -10.52 8.40 2.62
N SER A 125 -9.72 8.73 1.60
CA SER A 125 -10.09 9.68 0.55
C SER A 125 -11.37 9.25 -0.17
N VAL A 126 -11.39 8.01 -0.66
CA VAL A 126 -12.51 7.54 -1.46
C VAL A 126 -13.76 7.29 -0.62
N THR A 127 -13.62 6.90 0.66
CA THR A 127 -14.78 6.82 1.58
C THR A 127 -15.37 8.18 1.94
N ALA A 128 -14.59 9.25 1.84
CA ALA A 128 -15.07 10.63 1.96
C ALA A 128 -15.70 11.16 0.66
N GLY A 129 -15.77 10.36 -0.40
CA GLY A 129 -16.30 10.75 -1.71
C GLY A 129 -15.32 11.55 -2.57
N LEU A 130 -14.04 11.54 -2.21
CA LEU A 130 -12.99 12.25 -2.93
C LEU A 130 -12.22 11.32 -3.88
N ASP A 131 -11.28 11.88 -4.65
CA ASP A 131 -10.51 11.16 -5.67
C ASP A 131 -9.55 10.10 -5.07
N ASN A 132 -9.36 8.97 -5.77
CA ASN A 132 -8.47 7.90 -5.31
C ASN A 132 -6.98 8.22 -5.49
N PHE A 133 -6.63 9.15 -6.39
CA PHE A 133 -5.25 9.41 -6.77
C PHE A 133 -4.77 10.79 -6.29
N GLY A 134 -5.54 11.85 -6.56
CA GLY A 134 -5.12 13.23 -6.30
C GLY A 134 -4.82 13.51 -4.82
N ILE A 135 -5.69 13.10 -3.90
CA ILE A 135 -5.48 13.36 -2.46
C ILE A 135 -4.33 12.55 -1.89
N PRO A 136 -4.25 11.22 -2.10
CA PRO A 136 -3.09 10.47 -1.65
C PRO A 136 -1.77 11.00 -2.24
N PHE A 137 -1.79 11.53 -3.46
CA PHE A 137 -0.62 12.14 -4.08
C PHE A 137 -0.22 13.46 -3.40
N LEU A 138 -1.19 14.32 -3.06
CA LEU A 138 -0.94 15.52 -2.26
C LEU A 138 -0.40 15.18 -0.87
N VAL A 139 -0.95 14.15 -0.22
CA VAL A 139 -0.45 13.65 1.06
C VAL A 139 0.98 13.14 0.93
N LEU A 140 1.33 12.48 -0.19
CA LEU A 140 2.70 12.04 -0.46
C LEU A 140 3.67 13.22 -0.57
N ILE A 141 3.29 14.27 -1.30
CA ILE A 141 4.12 15.48 -1.42
C ILE A 141 4.27 16.15 -0.05
N ALA A 142 3.17 16.29 0.69
CA ALA A 142 3.19 16.89 2.03
C ALA A 142 4.07 16.07 3.00
N ASP A 143 3.99 14.74 2.96
CA ASP A 143 4.83 13.84 3.75
C ASP A 143 6.31 13.96 3.37
N LEU A 144 6.60 14.13 2.07
CA LEU A 144 7.97 14.33 1.60
C LEU A 144 8.55 15.67 2.08
N ILE A 145 7.76 16.74 2.02
CA ILE A 145 8.19 18.07 2.48
C ILE A 145 8.32 18.06 4.01
N ALA A 146 7.30 17.63 4.74
CA ALA A 146 7.29 17.64 6.20
C ALA A 146 8.37 16.73 6.80
N GLY A 147 8.67 15.59 6.16
CA GLY A 147 9.78 14.72 6.54
C GLY A 147 11.16 15.28 6.20
N GLY A 148 11.26 16.09 5.13
CA GLY A 148 12.51 16.68 4.66
C GLY A 148 12.88 18.04 5.26
N VAL A 149 11.93 18.73 5.91
CA VAL A 149 12.15 20.06 6.49
C VAL A 149 12.91 19.98 7.82
N GLY A 150 13.96 20.78 7.95
CA GLY A 150 14.74 20.92 9.19
C GLY A 150 15.86 19.89 9.37
N ASN A 151 16.48 19.88 10.55
CA ASN A 151 17.52 18.92 10.87
C ASN A 151 16.91 17.55 11.25
N ARG A 152 17.46 16.46 10.73
CA ARG A 152 16.93 15.08 10.89
C ARG A 152 16.76 14.68 12.36
N PHE A 153 17.61 15.20 13.25
CA PHE A 153 17.57 14.92 14.68
C PHE A 153 16.57 15.77 15.46
N SER A 154 16.16 16.94 14.91
CA SER A 154 15.21 17.84 15.56
C SER A 154 13.79 17.72 15.00
N ASN A 155 13.61 17.00 13.89
CA ASN A 155 12.31 16.80 13.27
C ASN A 155 11.71 15.43 13.68
N PRO A 156 10.78 15.39 14.65
CA PRO A 156 10.16 14.13 15.07
C PRO A 156 9.31 13.48 13.96
N TYR A 157 8.81 14.26 13.01
CA TYR A 157 8.00 13.77 11.90
C TYR A 157 8.81 12.92 10.92
N PHE A 158 10.13 13.13 10.82
CA PHE A 158 11.03 12.28 10.03
C PHE A 158 10.98 10.80 10.45
N TYR A 159 10.76 10.52 11.74
CA TYR A 159 10.66 9.17 12.28
C TYR A 159 9.29 8.52 12.07
N ALA A 160 8.23 9.33 11.97
CA ALA A 160 6.85 8.88 11.76
C ALA A 160 6.47 8.78 10.27
N SER A 161 7.14 9.54 9.41
CA SER A 161 6.86 9.65 7.97
C SER A 161 6.98 8.28 7.27
N PRO A 162 5.90 7.80 6.62
CA PRO A 162 5.94 6.59 5.80
C PRO A 162 6.90 6.69 4.61
N ALA A 163 7.21 7.89 4.09
CA ALA A 163 8.16 8.07 2.98
C ALA A 163 9.63 8.14 3.42
N HIS A 164 9.93 8.82 4.53
CA HIS A 164 11.31 9.00 5.00
C HIS A 164 11.81 7.87 5.91
N GLN A 165 10.90 7.29 6.70
CA GLN A 165 11.15 6.10 7.52
C GLN A 165 12.41 6.19 8.39
N GLY A 166 12.60 7.31 9.10
CA GLY A 166 13.73 7.48 10.01
C GLY A 166 13.84 6.38 11.06
N ASN A 167 12.69 5.86 11.52
CA ASN A 167 12.61 4.61 12.28
C ASN A 167 11.44 3.77 11.74
N VAL A 168 11.77 2.63 11.13
CA VAL A 168 10.83 1.71 10.48
C VAL A 168 9.74 1.21 11.44
N TRP A 169 10.04 1.06 12.72
CA TRP A 169 9.06 0.61 13.72
C TRP A 169 8.03 1.68 14.05
N ILE A 170 8.45 2.94 14.14
CA ILE A 170 7.57 4.07 14.45
C ILE A 170 6.68 4.38 13.24
N SER A 171 7.25 4.43 12.04
CA SER A 171 6.47 4.60 10.81
C SER A 171 5.49 3.44 10.59
N GLY A 172 5.90 2.20 10.91
CA GLY A 172 5.04 1.02 10.92
C GLY A 172 3.85 1.16 11.86
N ALA A 173 4.09 1.56 13.12
CA ALA A 173 3.02 1.78 14.10
C ALA A 173 2.02 2.86 13.63
N VAL A 174 2.51 3.98 13.10
CA VAL A 174 1.66 5.04 12.55
C VAL A 174 0.83 4.51 11.37
N SER A 175 1.44 3.77 10.44
CA SER A 175 0.73 3.20 9.30
C SER A 175 -0.40 2.25 9.71
N LEU A 176 -0.18 1.44 10.76
CA LEU A 176 -1.19 0.54 11.33
C LEU A 176 -2.37 1.31 11.93
N VAL A 177 -2.10 2.39 12.67
CA VAL A 177 -3.17 3.24 13.23
C VAL A 177 -4.02 3.82 12.10
N VAL A 178 -3.40 4.33 11.03
CA VAL A 178 -4.13 4.88 9.88
C VAL A 178 -4.94 3.79 9.17
N LEU A 179 -4.42 2.57 9.04
CA LEU A 179 -5.14 1.42 8.47
C LEU A 179 -6.40 1.06 9.29
N LEU A 180 -6.29 1.04 10.62
CA LEU A 180 -7.42 0.77 11.50
C LEU A 180 -8.51 1.85 11.39
N VAL A 181 -8.10 3.11 11.32
CA VAL A 181 -9.01 4.24 11.08
C VAL A 181 -9.71 4.10 9.73
N ALA A 182 -8.96 3.77 8.66
CA ALA A 182 -9.52 3.54 7.32
C ALA A 182 -10.55 2.40 7.32
N ASN A 183 -10.26 1.28 7.99
CA ASN A 183 -11.18 0.17 8.12
C ASN A 183 -12.46 0.58 8.86
N TYR A 184 -12.32 1.23 10.02
CA TYR A 184 -13.45 1.70 10.81
C TYR A 184 -14.37 2.65 10.00
N LEU A 185 -13.78 3.59 9.26
CA LEU A 185 -14.51 4.51 8.39
C LEU A 185 -15.23 3.77 7.25
N PHE A 186 -14.56 2.82 6.60
CA PHE A 186 -15.14 2.02 5.53
C PHE A 186 -16.34 1.17 5.99
N VAL A 187 -16.23 0.57 7.18
CA VAL A 187 -17.30 -0.24 7.77
C VAL A 187 -18.49 0.62 8.21
N LYS A 188 -18.25 1.74 8.92
CA LYS A 188 -19.32 2.57 9.49
C LYS A 188 -20.00 3.50 8.49
N LYS A 189 -19.25 4.25 7.69
CA LYS A 189 -19.87 5.22 6.76
C LYS A 189 -20.48 4.53 5.55
N GLY A 190 -19.91 3.41 5.11
CA GLY A 190 -20.18 2.90 3.77
C GLY A 190 -19.79 3.92 2.70
N VAL A 191 -19.70 3.48 1.46
CA VAL A 191 -19.39 4.38 0.35
C VAL A 191 -20.62 5.23 0.07
N GLN A 192 -20.50 6.55 0.29
CA GLN A 192 -21.53 7.51 -0.10
C GLN A 192 -21.70 7.42 -1.62
N LYS A 193 -22.95 7.19 -2.07
CA LYS A 193 -23.33 6.93 -3.46
C LYS A 193 -23.16 8.15 -4.38
#